data_AF-A0A809SAJ7-F1
#
_entry.id   AF-A0A809SAJ7-F1
#
_cell.length_a   1.000
_cell.length_b   1.000
_cell.length_c   1.000
_cell.angle_alpha   90.00
_cell.angle_beta   90.00
_cell.angle_gamma   90.00
#
_symmetry.space_group_name_H-M   'P 1'
#
loop_
_entity.id
_entity.type
_entity.pdbx_description
1 polymer ?
#
loop_
_entity_poly.entity_id
_entity_poly.type
_entity_poly.pdbx_seq_one_letter_code
_entity_poly.pdbx_strand_id
1 'polypeptide(L)'
;MSLWEDFLDDVFGDIKQPGTVMICFVNRYLEGMDDVKYKIKYDGHEKSGVTTAQNYCIELTPTSFKPIQIFVWSRKAKAYKKLDDVAAEPGRKKLVRKMMRTIKVPGKTDDLPDTQPNKRPNQPAPAPAPGPSPTDPQGITPDQTQNENDQPQAKPRRPVPGEITVAQLKKIFPAAKDDFLQGIADECNKDLVKYHLDTPLRRAHFFAQIKGETGAKMKPVNESWEYSPTFLKTFSYYKKHPDEATQDGYLLGTPPKINGRKNYIRHANQDAIGKKHFSKLNGNRADHPGDGLLFKGRGLIQITGYEKYAGFMGNYSKYFDGQAPDSINNPDVINQAPYAIRSAIWFWLWKKVYLQADQKNGFKDVEDVTYKINGGYNGITERQSAYKLAEAAFK
;
A
#
# COMPACT_ATOMS: atom_id res chain seq x y z
N MET A 1 -10.71 12.14 28.84
CA MET A 1 -11.16 11.25 27.75
C MET A 1 -11.81 12.00 26.59
N SER A 2 -12.16 13.29 26.70
CA SER A 2 -12.86 14.04 25.63
C SER A 2 -12.00 14.48 24.44
N LEU A 3 -10.75 14.90 24.63
CA LEU A 3 -9.91 15.45 23.53
C LEU A 3 -9.55 14.47 22.39
N TRP A 4 -9.67 13.16 22.63
CA TRP A 4 -9.38 12.12 21.62
C TRP A 4 -10.61 11.67 20.83
N GLU A 5 -11.79 11.71 21.45
CA GLU A 5 -13.07 11.43 20.77
C GLU A 5 -13.42 12.60 19.85
N ASP A 6 -13.23 13.84 20.30
CA ASP A 6 -13.41 15.06 19.50
C ASP A 6 -12.47 15.09 18.27
N PHE A 7 -11.21 14.63 18.42
CA PHE A 7 -10.26 14.54 17.30
C PHE A 7 -10.61 13.43 16.31
N LEU A 8 -11.13 12.29 16.79
CA LEU A 8 -11.53 11.20 15.90
C LEU A 8 -12.83 11.52 15.15
N ASP A 9 -13.76 12.25 15.77
CA ASP A 9 -14.97 12.73 15.10
C ASP A 9 -14.66 13.82 14.06
N ASP A 10 -13.69 14.70 14.33
CA ASP A 10 -13.24 15.75 13.39
C ASP A 10 -12.43 15.18 12.20
N VAL A 11 -11.69 14.08 12.39
CA VAL A 11 -10.84 13.46 11.35
C VAL A 11 -11.54 12.34 10.57
N PHE A 12 -12.43 11.57 11.21
CA PHE A 12 -13.00 10.35 10.63
C PHE A 12 -14.54 10.35 10.53
N GLY A 13 -15.23 11.37 11.06
CA GLY A 13 -16.69 11.40 11.18
C GLY A 13 -17.21 10.37 12.18
N ASP A 14 -18.44 10.57 12.67
CA ASP A 14 -19.09 9.68 13.63
C ASP A 14 -19.13 8.24 13.08
N ILE A 15 -18.32 7.36 13.66
CA ILE A 15 -18.14 5.94 13.30
C ILE A 15 -19.41 5.11 13.50
N LYS A 16 -20.47 5.68 14.09
CA LYS A 16 -21.80 5.04 14.20
C LYS A 16 -22.75 5.44 13.07
N GLN A 17 -22.42 6.46 12.29
CA GLN A 17 -23.25 6.96 11.18
C GLN A 17 -22.64 6.58 9.83
N PRO A 18 -23.48 6.31 8.80
CA PRO A 18 -22.98 6.07 7.46
C PRO A 18 -22.40 7.36 6.87
N GLY A 19 -21.22 7.27 6.26
CA GLY A 19 -20.60 8.39 5.56
C GLY A 19 -21.22 8.65 4.19
N THR A 20 -20.96 9.84 3.64
CA THR A 20 -21.44 10.27 2.32
C THR A 20 -20.99 9.31 1.21
N VAL A 21 -21.89 8.95 0.30
CA VAL A 21 -21.58 8.12 -0.87
C VAL A 21 -21.71 8.96 -2.14
N MET A 22 -20.65 9.01 -2.94
CA MET A 22 -20.63 9.69 -4.22
C MET A 22 -20.58 8.67 -5.36
N ILE A 23 -21.62 8.63 -6.19
CA ILE A 23 -21.75 7.68 -7.29
C ILE A 23 -21.46 8.40 -8.61
N CYS A 24 -20.37 8.05 -9.25
CA CYS A 24 -19.97 8.62 -10.54
C CYS A 24 -20.22 7.64 -11.69
N PHE A 25 -20.94 8.08 -12.71
CA PHE A 25 -21.13 7.32 -13.94
C PHE A 25 -20.00 7.63 -14.91
N VAL A 26 -19.22 6.60 -15.29
CA VAL A 26 -18.00 6.79 -16.08
C VAL A 26 -17.90 5.80 -17.24
N ASN A 27 -17.18 6.20 -18.28
CA ASN A 27 -16.90 5.36 -19.44
C ASN A 27 -15.75 4.37 -19.14
N ARG A 28 -15.37 3.57 -20.15
CA ARG A 28 -14.27 2.59 -20.03
C ARG A 28 -12.89 3.22 -19.73
N TYR A 29 -12.73 4.51 -19.97
CA TYR A 29 -11.52 5.31 -19.75
C TYR A 29 -11.58 6.11 -18.42
N LEU A 30 -12.61 5.89 -17.59
CA LEU A 30 -12.86 6.59 -16.33
C LEU A 30 -13.25 8.06 -16.46
N GLU A 31 -13.63 8.50 -17.65
CA GLU A 31 -14.16 9.84 -17.89
C GLU A 31 -15.64 9.90 -17.55
N GLY A 32 -16.10 11.05 -17.08
CA GLY A 32 -17.50 11.27 -16.72
C GLY A 32 -18.43 11.13 -17.92
N MET A 33 -19.55 10.44 -17.75
CA MET A 33 -20.55 10.31 -18.80
C MET A 33 -21.65 11.35 -18.64
N ASP A 34 -21.94 12.06 -19.71
CA ASP A 34 -23.15 12.84 -19.93
C ASP A 34 -24.32 11.94 -20.36
N ASP A 35 -25.54 12.47 -20.29
CA ASP A 35 -26.78 11.86 -20.76
C ASP A 35 -27.16 10.50 -20.12
N VAL A 36 -26.55 10.14 -18.98
CA VAL A 36 -26.94 8.98 -18.19
C VAL A 36 -28.16 9.33 -17.34
N LYS A 37 -29.34 8.91 -17.81
CA LYS A 37 -30.56 8.97 -17.01
C LYS A 37 -30.52 7.92 -15.91
N TYR A 38 -30.48 8.37 -14.65
CA TYR A 38 -30.34 7.52 -13.48
C TYR A 38 -31.52 7.63 -12.52
N LYS A 39 -31.67 6.61 -11.69
CA LYS A 39 -32.55 6.56 -10.53
C LYS A 39 -31.82 5.83 -9.42
N ILE A 40 -31.66 6.45 -8.27
CA ILE A 40 -30.95 5.89 -7.11
C ILE A 40 -31.92 5.87 -5.93
N LYS A 41 -32.05 4.72 -5.27
CA LYS A 41 -32.92 4.52 -4.11
C LYS A 41 -32.09 4.17 -2.87
N TYR A 42 -32.31 4.88 -1.77
CA TYR A 42 -31.65 4.63 -0.49
C TYR A 42 -32.51 5.19 0.64
N ASP A 43 -32.58 4.49 1.77
CA ASP A 43 -33.29 4.96 2.98
C ASP A 43 -34.73 5.47 2.77
N GLY A 44 -35.44 4.91 1.77
CA GLY A 44 -36.79 5.36 1.40
C GLY A 44 -36.83 6.61 0.49
N HIS A 45 -35.68 7.22 0.22
CA HIS A 45 -35.51 8.31 -0.73
C HIS A 45 -35.23 7.80 -2.15
N GLU A 46 -35.70 8.55 -3.14
CA GLU A 46 -35.37 8.33 -4.56
C GLU A 46 -34.77 9.62 -5.14
N LYS A 47 -33.55 9.53 -5.69
CA LYS A 47 -32.89 10.61 -6.42
C LYS A 47 -32.78 10.21 -7.88
N SER A 48 -33.30 11.03 -8.78
CA SER A 48 -33.27 10.76 -10.22
C SER A 48 -32.86 11.99 -11.00
N GLY A 49 -32.30 11.78 -12.18
CA GLY A 49 -31.80 12.86 -13.02
C GLY A 49 -31.10 12.34 -14.27
N VAL A 50 -30.44 13.25 -14.97
CA VAL A 50 -29.60 12.97 -16.12
C VAL A 50 -28.24 13.60 -15.85
N THR A 51 -27.16 12.84 -16.07
CA THR A 51 -25.80 13.36 -15.85
C THR A 51 -25.38 14.33 -16.95
N THR A 52 -24.41 15.19 -16.64
CA THR A 52 -23.69 16.02 -17.62
C THR A 52 -22.18 15.82 -17.45
N ALA A 53 -21.37 16.34 -18.38
CA ALA A 53 -19.90 16.26 -18.31
C ALA A 53 -19.33 16.86 -17.00
N GLN A 54 -19.98 17.87 -16.43
CA GLN A 54 -19.59 18.49 -15.15
C GLN A 54 -20.27 17.84 -13.94
N ASN A 55 -21.46 17.23 -14.11
CA ASN A 55 -22.29 16.67 -13.05
C ASN A 55 -22.61 15.18 -13.28
N TYR A 56 -21.58 14.36 -13.43
CA TYR A 56 -21.71 12.90 -13.58
C TYR A 56 -21.57 12.13 -12.26
N CYS A 57 -21.29 12.84 -11.17
CA CYS A 57 -21.17 12.32 -9.82
C CYS A 57 -22.34 12.77 -8.95
N ILE A 58 -23.05 11.82 -8.36
CA ILE A 58 -24.22 12.07 -7.52
C ILE A 58 -23.85 11.80 -6.08
N GLU A 59 -23.82 12.85 -5.28
CA GLU A 59 -23.60 12.77 -3.83
C GLU A 59 -24.90 12.38 -3.10
N LEU A 60 -24.76 11.47 -2.13
CA LEU A 60 -25.80 10.92 -1.28
C LEU A 60 -25.34 10.93 0.18
N THR A 61 -26.24 11.24 1.09
CA THR A 61 -26.01 11.25 2.54
C THR A 61 -26.93 10.22 3.19
N PRO A 62 -26.61 8.91 3.09
CA PRO A 62 -27.45 7.86 3.67
C PRO A 62 -27.44 7.93 5.20
N THR A 63 -28.58 7.60 5.81
CA THR A 63 -28.77 7.54 7.27
C THR A 63 -28.72 6.10 7.78
N SER A 64 -28.67 5.11 6.88
CA SER A 64 -28.41 3.72 7.26
C SER A 64 -27.36 3.03 6.36
N PHE A 65 -26.88 1.87 6.81
CA PHE A 65 -25.99 1.01 6.03
C PHE A 65 -26.74 0.10 5.02
N LYS A 66 -28.05 0.34 4.81
CA LYS A 66 -28.84 -0.44 3.85
C LYS A 66 -28.29 -0.24 2.42
N PRO A 67 -28.40 -1.25 1.55
CA PRO A 67 -27.91 -1.14 0.19
C PRO A 67 -28.59 0.00 -0.58
N ILE A 68 -27.78 0.88 -1.15
CA ILE A 68 -28.17 1.92 -2.11
C ILE A 68 -28.33 1.24 -3.47
N GLN A 69 -29.56 1.25 -3.97
CA GLN A 69 -29.92 0.63 -5.23
C GLN A 69 -29.79 1.63 -6.37
N ILE A 70 -29.10 1.24 -7.44
CA ILE A 70 -28.76 2.15 -8.55
C ILE A 70 -29.38 1.60 -9.82
N PHE A 71 -30.07 2.47 -10.56
CA PHE A 71 -30.72 2.14 -11.82
C PHE A 71 -30.33 3.16 -12.88
N VAL A 72 -30.19 2.69 -14.12
CA VAL A 72 -29.88 3.53 -15.28
C VAL A 72 -30.80 3.17 -16.45
N TRP A 73 -31.26 4.17 -17.20
CA TRP A 73 -32.15 3.96 -18.33
C TRP A 73 -31.40 3.30 -19.50
N SER A 74 -31.90 2.18 -19.99
CA SER A 74 -31.41 1.52 -21.20
C SER A 74 -32.32 1.85 -22.37
N ARG A 75 -31.82 2.57 -23.38
CA ARG A 75 -32.58 2.84 -24.61
C ARG A 75 -32.92 1.55 -25.38
N LYS A 76 -32.02 0.57 -25.37
CA LYS A 76 -32.23 -0.74 -26.04
C LYS A 76 -33.38 -1.52 -25.40
N ALA A 77 -33.44 -1.53 -24.07
CA ALA A 77 -34.49 -2.26 -23.34
C ALA A 77 -35.76 -1.41 -23.09
N LYS A 78 -35.71 -0.10 -23.42
CA LYS A 78 -36.74 0.89 -23.09
C LYS A 78 -37.20 0.83 -21.61
N ALA A 79 -36.25 0.54 -20.72
CA ALA A 79 -36.51 0.33 -19.29
C ALA A 79 -35.28 0.68 -18.44
N TYR A 80 -35.50 0.91 -17.15
CA TYR A 80 -34.41 1.03 -16.18
C TYR A 80 -33.78 -0.34 -15.90
N LYS A 81 -32.46 -0.40 -15.96
CA LYS A 81 -31.67 -1.57 -15.57
C LYS A 81 -30.97 -1.30 -14.25
N LYS A 82 -31.09 -2.25 -13.32
CA LYS A 82 -30.39 -2.21 -12.03
C LYS A 82 -28.89 -2.48 -12.22
N LEU A 83 -28.06 -1.71 -11.53
CA LEU A 83 -26.62 -1.92 -11.37
C LEU A 83 -26.32 -2.52 -9.98
N ASP A 84 -25.07 -2.91 -9.72
CA ASP A 84 -24.69 -3.45 -8.42
C ASP A 84 -24.99 -2.45 -7.30
N ASP A 85 -25.52 -2.95 -6.19
CA ASP A 85 -25.84 -2.12 -5.04
C ASP A 85 -24.55 -1.56 -4.38
N VAL A 86 -24.71 -0.47 -3.64
CA VAL A 86 -23.60 0.20 -2.94
C VAL A 86 -23.98 0.37 -1.48
N ALA A 87 -23.06 0.05 -0.56
CA ALA A 87 -23.24 0.36 0.86
C ALA A 87 -22.30 1.50 1.27
N ALA A 88 -22.82 2.38 2.13
CA ALA A 88 -22.03 3.40 2.80
C ALA A 88 -21.01 2.77 3.76
N GLU A 89 -19.94 3.50 4.05
CA GLU A 89 -18.91 3.09 5.01
C GLU A 89 -19.05 3.94 6.28
N PRO A 90 -18.82 3.38 7.48
CA PRO A 90 -18.97 4.13 8.73
C PRO A 90 -18.03 5.35 8.76
N GLY A 91 -18.59 6.55 8.99
CA GLY A 91 -17.88 7.83 9.10
C GLY A 91 -17.19 8.36 7.82
N ARG A 92 -17.01 7.55 6.77
CA ARG A 92 -16.14 7.89 5.63
C ARG A 92 -16.88 8.24 4.35
N LYS A 93 -16.38 9.25 3.63
CA LYS A 93 -16.80 9.54 2.26
C LYS A 93 -16.37 8.41 1.32
N LYS A 94 -17.32 7.80 0.62
CA LYS A 94 -17.08 6.69 -0.32
C LYS A 94 -17.36 7.12 -1.75
N LEU A 95 -16.34 7.07 -2.60
CA LEU A 95 -16.48 7.32 -4.04
C LEU A 95 -16.66 5.99 -4.78
N VAL A 96 -17.80 5.81 -5.45
CA VAL A 96 -18.08 4.63 -6.26
C VAL A 96 -18.20 5.01 -7.73
N ARG A 97 -17.40 4.38 -8.58
CA ARG A 97 -17.45 4.55 -10.03
C ARG A 97 -18.26 3.42 -10.65
N LYS A 98 -19.40 3.75 -11.25
CA LYS A 98 -20.21 2.81 -12.04
C LYS A 98 -19.79 2.92 -13.50
N MET A 99 -19.01 1.93 -13.94
CA MET A 99 -18.51 1.88 -15.30
C MET A 99 -19.58 1.30 -16.25
N MET A 100 -19.95 2.07 -17.26
CA MET A 100 -21.01 1.70 -18.19
C MET A 100 -20.47 0.85 -19.35
N ARG A 101 -20.00 -0.37 -19.07
CA ARG A 101 -19.42 -1.28 -20.09
C ARG A 101 -20.46 -1.98 -20.96
N THR A 102 -21.66 -2.23 -20.44
CA THR A 102 -22.63 -3.19 -21.02
C THR A 102 -23.99 -2.55 -21.34
N ILE A 103 -24.16 -1.26 -21.08
CA ILE A 103 -25.39 -0.52 -21.35
C ILE A 103 -25.01 0.60 -22.30
N LYS A 104 -25.45 0.53 -23.56
CA LYS A 104 -25.25 1.60 -24.54
C LYS A 104 -26.05 2.83 -24.08
N VAL A 105 -25.39 3.74 -23.38
CA VAL A 105 -25.87 5.08 -23.05
C VAL A 105 -25.05 6.02 -23.93
N PRO A 106 -25.66 6.96 -24.68
CA PRO A 106 -24.88 7.92 -25.44
C PRO A 106 -24.14 8.80 -24.44
N GLY A 107 -22.83 8.91 -24.58
CA GLY A 107 -22.10 10.04 -24.05
C GLY A 107 -21.46 10.78 -25.22
N LYS A 108 -21.58 12.10 -25.28
CA LYS A 108 -20.87 12.92 -26.26
C LYS A 108 -19.58 13.43 -25.61
N THR A 109 -18.45 13.02 -26.16
CA THR A 109 -17.18 13.74 -25.97
C THR A 109 -17.13 14.90 -26.95
N ASP A 110 -16.56 16.04 -26.54
CA ASP A 110 -16.37 17.20 -27.42
C ASP A 110 -15.53 16.82 -28.64
N ASP A 111 -15.94 17.29 -29.82
CA ASP A 111 -15.21 17.09 -31.07
C ASP A 111 -13.90 17.90 -31.04
N LEU A 112 -12.79 17.26 -31.43
CA LEU A 112 -11.51 17.93 -31.61
C LEU A 112 -11.63 19.00 -32.73
N PRO A 113 -10.97 20.16 -32.60
CA PRO A 113 -10.98 21.17 -33.65
C PRO A 113 -10.41 20.58 -34.94
N ASP A 114 -11.18 20.74 -36.02
CA ASP A 114 -10.90 20.22 -37.35
C ASP A 114 -9.68 20.95 -37.94
N THR A 115 -8.50 20.46 -37.60
CA THR A 115 -7.24 20.90 -38.20
C THR A 115 -6.95 19.96 -39.35
N GLN A 116 -6.89 20.51 -40.57
CA GLN A 116 -6.56 19.74 -41.76
C GLN A 116 -5.27 18.95 -41.52
N PRO A 117 -5.26 17.62 -41.75
CA PRO A 117 -4.05 16.84 -41.65
C PRO A 117 -3.06 17.34 -42.70
N ASN A 118 -1.87 17.78 -42.26
CA ASN A 118 -0.79 18.17 -43.14
C ASN A 118 -0.56 17.07 -44.20
N LYS A 119 -0.65 17.43 -45.48
CA LYS A 119 -0.33 16.51 -46.58
C LYS A 119 1.08 15.98 -46.37
N ARG A 120 1.21 14.65 -46.31
CA ARG A 120 2.49 13.97 -46.26
C ARG A 120 3.29 14.34 -47.52
N PRO A 121 4.53 14.84 -47.41
CA PRO A 121 5.37 15.08 -48.58
C PRO A 121 5.60 13.78 -49.36
N ASN A 122 5.49 13.85 -50.70
CA ASN A 122 5.68 12.69 -51.60
C ASN A 122 7.18 12.32 -51.80
N GLN A 123 8.10 13.03 -51.15
CA GLN A 123 9.53 12.76 -51.21
C GLN A 123 10.12 12.76 -49.79
N PRO A 124 10.96 11.77 -49.43
CA PRO A 124 11.79 11.86 -48.24
C PRO A 124 12.68 13.09 -48.30
N ALA A 125 12.75 13.87 -47.21
CA ALA A 125 13.75 14.92 -47.10
C ALA A 125 15.16 14.29 -47.21
N PRO A 126 16.12 14.93 -47.90
CA PRO A 126 17.50 14.45 -47.92
C PRO A 126 18.05 14.36 -46.50
N ALA A 127 18.85 13.32 -46.23
CA ALA A 127 19.50 13.18 -44.94
C ALA A 127 20.39 14.42 -44.68
N PRO A 128 20.29 15.06 -43.50
CA PRO A 128 21.22 16.13 -43.14
C PRO A 128 22.65 15.59 -43.11
N ALA A 129 23.61 16.44 -43.44
CA ALA A 129 25.03 16.10 -43.41
C ALA A 129 25.44 15.53 -42.04
N PRO A 130 26.32 14.52 -41.97
CA PRO A 130 26.79 13.98 -40.70
C PRO A 130 27.40 15.09 -39.84
N GLY A 131 26.75 15.40 -38.71
CA GLY A 131 27.35 16.23 -37.68
C GLY A 131 28.52 15.48 -37.02
N PRO A 132 29.49 16.19 -36.43
CA PRO A 132 30.61 15.56 -35.75
C PRO A 132 30.09 14.62 -34.64
N SER A 133 30.59 13.39 -34.63
CA SER A 133 30.30 12.41 -33.58
C SER A 133 30.90 12.87 -32.24
N PRO A 134 30.14 12.91 -31.14
CA PRO A 134 30.69 13.20 -29.82
C PRO A 134 31.67 12.11 -29.39
N THR A 135 32.85 12.49 -28.90
CA THR A 135 33.92 11.59 -28.46
C THR A 135 33.84 11.16 -26.99
N ASP A 136 32.73 11.42 -26.31
CA ASP A 136 32.59 11.09 -24.88
C ASP A 136 31.79 9.79 -24.67
N PRO A 137 32.26 8.85 -23.82
CA PRO A 137 31.51 7.65 -23.48
C PRO A 137 30.36 7.98 -22.51
N GLN A 138 29.21 8.41 -23.02
CA GLN A 138 27.97 8.48 -22.24
C GLN A 138 27.27 7.12 -22.21
N GLY A 139 27.80 6.23 -21.36
CA GLY A 139 27.22 4.91 -21.11
C GLY A 139 26.43 4.85 -19.79
N ILE A 140 25.17 5.29 -19.81
CA ILE A 140 24.09 4.63 -19.04
C ILE A 140 22.93 4.47 -20.00
N THR A 141 22.70 3.26 -20.50
CA THR A 141 21.49 2.91 -21.25
C THR A 141 20.27 3.12 -20.35
N PRO A 142 19.33 4.03 -20.68
CA PRO A 142 18.03 4.05 -20.01
C PRO A 142 17.25 2.80 -20.43
N ASP A 143 16.61 2.16 -19.46
CA ASP A 143 15.60 1.13 -19.69
C ASP A 143 14.42 1.79 -20.44
N GLN A 144 14.42 1.70 -21.78
CA GLN A 144 13.40 2.30 -22.63
C GLN A 144 12.28 1.27 -22.85
N THR A 145 11.21 1.36 -22.05
CA THR A 145 9.96 0.68 -22.39
C THR A 145 9.27 1.44 -23.53
N GLN A 146 9.09 0.79 -24.68
CA GLN A 146 8.26 1.27 -25.78
C GLN A 146 6.77 1.00 -25.48
N ASN A 147 5.88 1.89 -25.96
CA ASN A 147 4.44 1.62 -25.94
C ASN A 147 4.04 0.68 -27.11
N GLU A 148 2.76 0.30 -27.19
CA GLU A 148 2.21 -0.58 -28.26
C GLU A 148 2.38 -0.03 -29.70
N ASN A 149 2.93 1.19 -29.86
CA ASN A 149 3.19 1.84 -31.14
C ASN A 149 4.69 2.12 -31.36
N ASP A 150 5.59 1.41 -30.67
CA ASP A 150 7.06 1.54 -30.77
C ASP A 150 7.62 2.95 -30.45
N GLN A 151 6.83 3.82 -29.81
CA GLN A 151 7.28 5.15 -29.42
C GLN A 151 8.02 5.12 -28.07
N PRO A 152 9.12 5.89 -27.93
CA PRO A 152 9.81 6.03 -26.65
C PRO A 152 8.88 6.67 -25.61
N GLN A 153 8.45 5.90 -24.60
CA GLN A 153 7.81 6.48 -23.42
C GLN A 153 8.90 6.91 -22.44
N ALA A 154 9.35 8.16 -22.56
CA ALA A 154 10.11 8.78 -21.48
C ALA A 154 9.18 8.96 -20.28
N LYS A 155 9.31 8.11 -19.25
CA LYS A 155 8.72 8.40 -17.93
C LYS A 155 9.31 9.75 -17.48
N PRO A 156 8.50 10.79 -17.19
CA PRO A 156 9.04 12.07 -16.76
C PRO A 156 9.80 11.86 -15.44
N ARG A 157 11.14 11.95 -15.50
CA ARG A 157 11.97 12.00 -14.30
C ARG A 157 11.73 13.37 -13.67
N ARG A 158 10.76 13.45 -12.75
CA ARG A 158 10.59 14.64 -11.93
C ARG A 158 11.87 14.83 -11.11
N PRO A 159 12.57 15.96 -11.23
CA PRO A 159 13.77 16.21 -10.44
C PRO A 159 13.37 16.44 -8.98
N VAL A 160 13.77 15.52 -8.11
CA VAL A 160 13.69 15.66 -6.65
C VAL A 160 15.03 16.23 -6.19
N PRO A 161 15.11 16.97 -5.06
CA PRO A 161 16.38 17.13 -4.37
C PRO A 161 17.12 15.79 -4.27
N GLY A 162 18.42 15.83 -4.59
CA GLY A 162 19.27 14.65 -4.71
C GLY A 162 19.24 13.75 -3.49
N GLU A 163 18.90 14.29 -2.31
CA GLU A 163 18.90 13.60 -1.03
C GLU A 163 17.51 13.55 -0.37
N ILE A 164 17.30 12.54 0.46
CA ILE A 164 16.19 12.45 1.42
C ILE A 164 16.54 13.30 2.64
N THR A 165 15.63 14.17 3.08
CA THR A 165 15.85 15.05 4.24
C THR A 165 15.01 14.63 5.45
N VAL A 166 15.48 14.97 6.65
CA VAL A 166 14.70 14.78 7.90
C VAL A 166 13.35 15.48 7.82
N ALA A 167 13.28 16.66 7.23
CA ALA A 167 12.02 17.40 7.06
C ALA A 167 10.98 16.61 6.23
N GLN A 168 11.42 15.94 5.16
CA GLN A 168 10.55 15.05 4.38
C GLN A 168 10.10 13.85 5.20
N LEU A 169 11.04 13.19 5.89
CA LEU A 169 10.72 12.05 6.75
C LEU A 169 9.78 12.44 7.90
N LYS A 170 9.90 13.64 8.46
CA LYS A 170 9.05 14.12 9.56
C LYS A 170 7.61 14.32 9.14
N LYS A 171 7.35 14.72 7.88
CA LYS A 171 5.99 14.76 7.32
C LYS A 171 5.33 13.38 7.29
N ILE A 172 6.14 12.32 7.10
CA ILE A 172 5.68 10.93 7.07
C ILE A 172 5.59 10.36 8.49
N PHE A 173 6.59 10.63 9.34
CA PHE A 173 6.75 10.09 10.69
C PHE A 173 6.81 11.22 11.73
N PRO A 174 5.68 11.92 11.99
CA PRO A 174 5.70 13.12 12.82
C PRO A 174 6.07 12.87 14.29
N ALA A 175 5.93 11.62 14.77
CA ALA A 175 6.25 11.25 16.14
C ALA A 175 7.59 10.51 16.28
N ALA A 176 8.36 10.33 15.20
CA ALA A 176 9.71 9.79 15.25
C ALA A 176 10.70 10.83 15.79
N LYS A 177 11.79 10.39 16.42
CA LYS A 177 12.86 11.28 16.91
C LYS A 177 13.71 11.78 15.74
N ASP A 178 14.16 13.02 15.79
CA ASP A 178 14.90 13.64 14.68
C ASP A 178 16.24 12.94 14.44
N ASP A 179 17.02 12.63 15.48
CA ASP A 179 18.28 11.89 15.35
C ASP A 179 18.10 10.52 14.69
N PHE A 180 16.97 9.84 15.00
CA PHE A 180 16.65 8.57 14.36
C PHE A 180 16.34 8.77 12.88
N LEU A 181 15.53 9.78 12.53
CA LEU A 181 15.24 10.11 11.14
C LEU A 181 16.49 10.56 10.37
N GLN A 182 17.43 11.25 11.03
CA GLN A 182 18.70 11.64 10.44
C GLN A 182 19.51 10.38 10.08
N GLY A 183 19.66 9.43 11.01
CA GLY A 183 20.32 8.16 10.71
C GLY A 183 19.66 7.36 9.58
N ILE A 184 18.33 7.40 9.46
CA ILE A 184 17.62 6.81 8.32
C ILE A 184 17.95 7.53 7.01
N ALA A 185 17.90 8.86 7.01
CA ALA A 185 18.20 9.68 5.84
C ALA A 185 19.65 9.44 5.38
N ASP A 186 20.61 9.49 6.30
CA ASP A 186 22.03 9.27 6.02
C ASP A 186 22.27 7.89 5.39
N GLU A 187 21.68 6.83 5.96
CA GLU A 187 21.82 5.48 5.41
C GLU A 187 21.20 5.34 4.01
N CYS A 188 20.03 5.92 3.76
CA CYS A 188 19.42 5.89 2.44
C CYS A 188 20.22 6.71 1.42
N ASN A 189 20.73 7.88 1.82
CA ASN A 189 21.45 8.82 0.95
C ASN A 189 22.84 8.32 0.53
N LYS A 190 23.38 7.28 1.18
CA LYS A 190 24.64 6.63 0.76
C LYS A 190 24.63 6.21 -0.70
N ASP A 191 23.52 5.64 -1.18
CA ASP A 191 23.40 5.22 -2.58
C ASP A 191 21.94 5.03 -3.02
N LEU A 192 21.26 6.16 -3.28
CA LEU A 192 19.83 6.14 -3.68
C LEU A 192 19.59 5.40 -5.00
N VAL A 193 20.57 5.42 -5.92
CA VAL A 193 20.48 4.73 -7.21
C VAL A 193 20.55 3.22 -7.01
N LYS A 194 21.55 2.72 -6.28
CA LYS A 194 21.69 1.29 -5.95
C LYS A 194 20.52 0.78 -5.14
N TYR A 195 19.94 1.60 -4.28
CA TYR A 195 18.79 1.23 -3.45
C TYR A 195 17.45 1.32 -4.18
N HIS A 196 17.42 1.78 -5.44
CA HIS A 196 16.19 2.07 -6.16
C HIS A 196 15.26 2.97 -5.33
N LEU A 197 15.84 4.01 -4.71
CA LEU A 197 15.17 5.10 -4.02
C LEU A 197 15.45 6.44 -4.72
N ASP A 198 15.83 6.37 -5.99
CA ASP A 198 16.22 7.46 -6.87
C ASP A 198 15.03 8.21 -7.49
N THR A 199 13.81 7.67 -7.37
CA THR A 199 12.59 8.32 -7.85
C THR A 199 11.65 8.68 -6.69
N PRO A 200 10.91 9.78 -6.77
CA PRO A 200 9.97 10.17 -5.71
C PRO A 200 8.87 9.14 -5.53
N LEU A 201 8.48 8.46 -6.61
CA LEU A 201 7.50 7.38 -6.60
C LEU A 201 7.99 6.19 -5.76
N ARG A 202 9.22 5.72 -6.01
CA ARG A 202 9.81 4.62 -5.24
C ARG A 202 10.02 5.00 -3.78
N ARG A 203 10.49 6.21 -3.49
CA ARG A 203 10.58 6.75 -2.10
C ARG A 203 9.21 6.74 -1.43
N ALA A 204 8.18 7.23 -2.11
CA ALA A 204 6.82 7.26 -1.58
C ALA A 204 6.31 5.85 -1.25
N HIS A 205 6.46 4.88 -2.17
CA HIS A 205 6.07 3.51 -1.92
C HIS A 205 6.87 2.86 -0.78
N PHE A 206 8.19 3.00 -0.78
CA PHE A 206 9.06 2.41 0.23
C PHE A 206 8.71 2.90 1.65
N PHE A 207 8.65 4.22 1.85
CA PHE A 207 8.32 4.78 3.17
C PHE A 207 6.86 4.61 3.55
N ALA A 208 5.93 4.49 2.58
CA ALA A 208 4.55 4.15 2.87
C ALA A 208 4.41 2.77 3.53
N GLN A 209 5.19 1.80 3.05
CA GLN A 209 5.18 0.44 3.58
C GLN A 209 5.78 0.42 5.00
N ILE A 210 6.88 1.14 5.23
CA ILE A 210 7.46 1.28 6.56
C ILE A 210 6.48 1.96 7.52
N LYS A 211 5.80 3.02 7.10
CA LYS A 211 4.81 3.72 7.94
C LYS A 211 3.57 2.87 8.22
N GLY A 212 3.10 2.09 7.25
CA GLY A 212 2.02 1.12 7.46
C GLY A 212 2.38 0.08 8.52
N GLU A 213 3.65 -0.27 8.63
CA GLU A 213 4.14 -1.25 9.60
C GLU A 213 4.42 -0.67 10.99
N THR A 214 5.06 0.49 11.04
CA THR A 214 5.65 1.04 12.26
C THR A 214 4.87 2.22 12.85
N GLY A 215 3.87 2.72 12.12
CA GLY A 215 3.08 3.88 12.48
C GLY A 215 3.88 5.19 12.50
N ALA A 216 3.35 6.21 13.17
CA ALA A 216 3.92 7.56 13.16
C ALA A 216 5.27 7.71 13.88
N LYS A 217 5.67 6.74 14.72
CA LYS A 217 6.91 6.78 15.50
C LYS A 217 8.11 6.14 14.78
N MET A 218 7.87 5.47 13.65
CA MET A 218 8.89 4.72 12.91
C MET A 218 9.71 3.75 13.80
N LYS A 219 9.06 3.13 14.79
CA LYS A 219 9.74 2.23 15.71
C LYS A 219 9.66 0.80 15.17
N PRO A 220 10.80 0.07 15.11
CA PRO A 220 10.77 -1.36 14.85
C PRO A 220 9.81 -2.04 15.84
N VAL A 221 8.88 -2.83 15.31
CA VAL A 221 7.91 -3.55 16.11
C VAL A 221 8.52 -4.88 16.50
N ASN A 222 8.45 -5.23 17.78
CA ASN A 222 8.70 -6.59 18.22
C ASN A 222 7.35 -7.29 18.33
N GLU A 223 7.18 -8.39 17.60
CA GLU A 223 6.02 -9.25 17.81
C GLU A 223 6.06 -9.85 19.22
N SER A 224 4.94 -9.69 19.92
CA SER A 224 4.62 -10.37 21.16
C SER A 224 3.59 -11.44 20.86
N TRP A 225 3.92 -12.72 21.10
CA TRP A 225 3.00 -13.83 20.85
C TRP A 225 2.11 -14.14 22.07
N GLU A 226 1.55 -13.09 22.67
CA GLU A 226 0.60 -13.19 23.78
C GLU A 226 -0.81 -13.47 23.24
N TYR A 227 -0.99 -14.67 22.67
CA TYR A 227 -2.24 -15.09 22.04
C TYR A 227 -3.21 -15.75 23.02
N SER A 228 -4.51 -15.51 22.82
CA SER A 228 -5.55 -16.23 23.55
C SER A 228 -5.73 -17.63 22.96
N PRO A 229 -6.25 -18.60 23.73
CA PRO A 229 -6.64 -19.90 23.20
C PRO A 229 -7.55 -19.83 21.98
N THR A 230 -8.53 -18.92 22.00
CA THR A 230 -9.45 -18.70 20.88
C THR A 230 -8.73 -18.24 19.63
N PHE A 231 -7.79 -17.29 19.75
CA PHE A 231 -7.03 -16.82 18.60
C PHE A 231 -6.07 -17.90 18.08
N LEU A 232 -5.41 -18.65 18.97
CA LEU A 232 -4.56 -19.75 18.57
C LEU A 232 -5.31 -20.78 17.73
N LYS A 233 -6.57 -21.09 18.01
CA LYS A 233 -7.39 -22.02 17.20
C LYS A 233 -7.57 -21.60 15.72
N THR A 234 -7.24 -20.36 15.36
CA THR A 234 -7.21 -19.92 13.95
C THR A 234 -5.95 -20.40 13.20
N PHE A 235 -4.88 -20.71 13.93
CA PHE A 235 -3.63 -21.20 13.36
C PHE A 235 -3.76 -22.66 12.92
N SER A 236 -3.14 -23.01 11.80
CA SER A 236 -3.31 -24.31 11.15
C SER A 236 -2.99 -25.52 12.04
N TYR A 237 -2.01 -25.40 12.93
CA TYR A 237 -1.67 -26.43 13.92
C TYR A 237 -2.78 -26.54 14.97
N TYR A 238 -3.06 -25.46 15.70
CA TYR A 238 -4.02 -25.43 16.80
C TYR A 238 -5.47 -25.66 16.38
N LYS A 239 -5.81 -25.42 15.10
CA LYS A 239 -7.10 -25.84 14.53
C LYS A 239 -7.30 -27.36 14.59
N LYS A 240 -6.21 -28.13 14.49
CA LYS A 240 -6.18 -29.59 14.63
C LYS A 240 -5.91 -30.06 16.06
N HIS A 241 -5.35 -29.18 16.89
CA HIS A 241 -4.98 -29.43 18.28
C HIS A 241 -5.61 -28.38 19.23
N PRO A 242 -6.96 -28.34 19.33
CA PRO A 242 -7.66 -27.28 20.07
C PRO A 242 -7.40 -27.31 21.59
N ASP A 243 -7.06 -28.46 22.16
CA ASP A 243 -6.72 -28.59 23.58
C ASP A 243 -5.36 -27.94 23.89
N GLU A 244 -4.39 -28.13 23.00
CA GLU A 244 -3.08 -27.48 23.10
C GLU A 244 -3.20 -25.95 22.97
N ALA A 245 -4.20 -25.43 22.24
CA ALA A 245 -4.44 -23.99 22.17
C ALA A 245 -4.82 -23.42 23.56
N THR A 246 -5.55 -24.19 24.37
CA THR A 246 -5.91 -23.82 25.74
C THR A 246 -4.69 -23.86 26.66
N GLN A 247 -3.81 -24.84 26.48
CA GLN A 247 -2.57 -24.98 27.25
C GLN A 247 -1.55 -23.88 26.89
N ASP A 248 -1.37 -23.59 25.61
CA ASP A 248 -0.31 -22.69 25.15
C ASP A 248 -0.76 -21.22 25.10
N GLY A 249 -2.04 -20.94 24.92
CA GLY A 249 -2.58 -19.57 24.97
C GLY A 249 -2.57 -19.00 26.38
N TYR A 250 -2.65 -17.67 26.53
CA TYR A 250 -2.70 -17.04 27.86
C TYR A 250 -4.00 -17.37 28.60
N LEU A 251 -3.97 -17.26 29.93
CA LEU A 251 -5.13 -17.31 30.82
C LEU A 251 -5.27 -15.98 31.57
N LEU A 252 -6.48 -15.40 31.55
CA LEU A 252 -6.81 -14.21 32.32
C LEU A 252 -7.60 -14.58 33.56
N GLY A 253 -7.46 -13.78 34.61
CA GLY A 253 -8.25 -13.90 35.84
C GLY A 253 -9.61 -13.23 35.74
N THR A 254 -10.31 -13.23 36.88
CA THR A 254 -11.61 -12.56 37.05
C THR A 254 -11.44 -11.44 38.07
N PRO A 255 -11.61 -10.17 37.69
CA PRO A 255 -11.95 -9.67 36.35
C PRO A 255 -10.78 -9.82 35.35
N PRO A 256 -11.06 -9.91 34.03
CA PRO A 256 -10.03 -10.10 32.99
C PRO A 256 -9.14 -8.87 32.77
N LYS A 257 -9.55 -7.72 33.30
CA LYS A 257 -8.73 -6.51 33.35
C LYS A 257 -8.78 -5.88 34.74
N ILE A 258 -7.64 -5.36 35.17
CA ILE A 258 -7.50 -4.53 36.37
C ILE A 258 -6.86 -3.22 35.92
N ASN A 259 -7.49 -2.08 36.20
CA ASN A 259 -7.03 -0.75 35.80
C ASN A 259 -6.73 -0.64 34.29
N GLY A 260 -7.60 -1.23 33.45
CA GLY A 260 -7.47 -1.23 31.99
C GLY A 260 -6.41 -2.21 31.42
N ARG A 261 -5.61 -2.85 32.27
CA ARG A 261 -4.57 -3.83 31.87
C ARG A 261 -5.09 -5.25 32.00
N LYS A 262 -4.67 -6.15 31.10
CA LYS A 262 -5.01 -7.57 31.17
C LYS A 262 -4.50 -8.18 32.48
N ASN A 263 -5.39 -8.86 33.20
CA ASN A 263 -5.08 -9.56 34.44
C ASN A 263 -4.65 -11.00 34.11
N TYR A 264 -3.35 -11.21 33.89
CA TYR A 264 -2.83 -12.52 33.52
C TYR A 264 -2.69 -13.44 34.74
N ILE A 265 -3.34 -14.61 34.69
CA ILE A 265 -3.02 -15.73 35.58
C ILE A 265 -1.83 -16.51 35.01
N ARG A 266 -1.80 -16.66 33.69
CA ARG A 266 -0.74 -17.35 32.97
C ARG A 266 -0.50 -16.67 31.63
N HIS A 267 0.76 -16.37 31.31
CA HIS A 267 1.15 -15.86 30.00
C HIS A 267 1.10 -16.96 28.93
N ALA A 268 1.07 -16.55 27.66
CA ALA A 268 1.14 -17.49 26.56
C ALA A 268 2.51 -18.19 26.53
N ASN A 269 2.53 -19.49 26.23
CA ASN A 269 3.77 -20.24 26.05
C ASN A 269 4.32 -19.98 24.64
N GLN A 270 5.04 -18.87 24.48
CA GLN A 270 5.55 -18.42 23.18
C GLN A 270 6.54 -19.42 22.56
N ASP A 271 7.30 -20.14 23.37
CA ASP A 271 8.22 -21.20 22.92
C ASP A 271 7.44 -22.39 22.32
N ALA A 272 6.40 -22.87 23.01
CA ALA A 272 5.53 -23.92 22.47
C ALA A 272 4.83 -23.47 21.19
N ILE A 273 4.30 -22.25 21.15
CA ILE A 273 3.66 -21.67 19.96
C ILE A 273 4.65 -21.61 18.79
N GLY A 274 5.88 -21.17 19.05
CA GLY A 274 6.95 -21.15 18.05
C GLY A 274 7.27 -22.53 17.50
N LYS A 275 7.49 -23.50 18.38
CA LYS A 275 7.85 -24.88 18.02
C LYS A 275 6.74 -25.62 17.29
N LYS A 276 5.49 -25.44 17.71
CA LYS A 276 4.34 -26.19 17.19
C LYS A 276 3.78 -25.60 15.90
N HIS A 277 3.68 -24.28 15.81
CA HIS A 277 3.07 -23.61 14.66
C HIS A 277 4.09 -23.00 13.70
N PHE A 278 5.02 -22.19 14.20
CA PHE A 278 5.87 -21.35 13.34
C PHE A 278 7.16 -22.01 12.86
N SER A 279 7.61 -23.10 13.49
CA SER A 279 8.85 -23.81 13.17
C SER A 279 8.94 -24.30 11.71
N LYS A 280 7.79 -24.50 11.04
CA LYS A 280 7.72 -24.98 9.65
C LYS A 280 7.29 -23.90 8.65
N LEU A 281 7.17 -22.65 9.09
CA LEU A 281 6.71 -21.53 8.27
C LEU A 281 7.90 -20.62 7.89
N ASN A 282 7.69 -19.76 6.88
CA ASN A 282 8.60 -18.67 6.53
C ASN A 282 10.06 -19.08 6.24
N GLY A 283 10.27 -20.32 5.76
CA GLY A 283 11.60 -20.82 5.45
C GLY A 283 12.45 -21.14 6.69
N ASN A 284 11.82 -21.36 7.85
CA ASN A 284 12.46 -21.93 9.03
C ASN A 284 12.96 -23.36 8.76
N ARG A 285 14.07 -23.74 9.40
CA ARG A 285 14.74 -25.02 9.14
C ARG A 285 13.96 -26.14 9.83
N ALA A 286 13.69 -27.22 9.09
CA ALA A 286 12.84 -28.31 9.56
C ALA A 286 13.40 -29.05 10.80
N ASP A 287 14.72 -29.07 10.94
CA ASP A 287 15.48 -29.68 12.03
C ASP A 287 15.75 -28.73 13.22
N HIS A 288 15.29 -27.48 13.15
CA HIS A 288 15.48 -26.47 14.19
C HIS A 288 14.15 -25.96 14.75
N PRO A 289 13.52 -26.68 15.69
CA PRO A 289 12.17 -26.35 16.18
C PRO A 289 12.10 -24.96 16.86
N GLY A 290 13.23 -24.44 17.35
CA GLY A 290 13.32 -23.09 17.94
C GLY A 290 13.24 -21.93 16.93
N ASP A 291 13.40 -22.20 15.63
CA ASP A 291 13.47 -21.17 14.59
C ASP A 291 12.20 -20.31 14.53
N GLY A 292 11.04 -20.89 14.86
CA GLY A 292 9.78 -20.15 14.94
C GLY A 292 9.90 -18.92 15.83
N LEU A 293 10.24 -19.14 17.11
CA LEU A 293 10.37 -18.05 18.07
C LEU A 293 11.62 -17.19 17.82
N LEU A 294 12.74 -17.82 17.47
CA LEU A 294 14.01 -17.13 17.26
C LEU A 294 13.91 -16.10 16.13
N PHE A 295 13.29 -16.48 15.01
CA PHE A 295 13.14 -15.66 13.80
C PHE A 295 11.73 -15.05 13.64
N LYS A 296 11.09 -14.66 14.75
CA LYS A 296 9.85 -13.86 14.74
C LYS A 296 10.02 -12.51 14.04
N GLY A 297 8.92 -11.81 13.75
CA GLY A 297 8.96 -10.55 13.01
C GLY A 297 9.78 -9.45 13.69
N ARG A 298 10.71 -8.83 12.93
CA ARG A 298 11.56 -7.70 13.38
C ARG A 298 11.82 -6.67 12.28
N GLY A 299 12.26 -5.49 12.69
CA GLY A 299 12.67 -4.41 11.79
C GLY A 299 11.51 -3.56 11.28
N LEU A 300 11.83 -2.65 10.35
CA LEU A 300 10.90 -1.64 9.84
C LEU A 300 9.85 -2.17 8.85
N ILE A 301 10.03 -3.39 8.35
CA ILE A 301 9.11 -4.07 7.41
C ILE A 301 8.73 -5.48 7.89
N GLN A 302 8.98 -5.82 9.16
CA GLN A 302 8.70 -7.13 9.76
C GLN A 302 9.25 -8.33 8.95
N ILE A 303 10.58 -8.45 8.83
CA ILE A 303 11.15 -9.69 8.28
C ILE A 303 10.99 -10.85 9.28
N THR A 304 10.49 -11.98 8.79
CA THR A 304 10.17 -13.18 9.59
C THR A 304 10.71 -14.44 8.93
N GLY A 305 11.30 -15.32 9.73
CA GLY A 305 11.77 -16.66 9.37
C GLY A 305 13.24 -16.73 8.93
N TYR A 306 13.88 -17.88 9.17
CA TYR A 306 15.31 -18.11 8.95
C TYR A 306 15.79 -17.69 7.57
N GLU A 307 15.05 -18.01 6.50
CA GLU A 307 15.38 -17.62 5.11
C GLU A 307 15.70 -16.12 5.01
N LYS A 308 14.92 -15.26 5.68
CA LYS A 308 15.11 -13.81 5.59
C LYS A 308 16.26 -13.32 6.46
N TYR A 309 16.42 -13.89 7.65
CA TYR A 309 17.51 -13.54 8.56
C TYR A 309 18.86 -13.96 7.98
N ALA A 310 18.97 -15.20 7.50
CA ALA A 310 20.16 -15.71 6.83
C ALA A 310 20.40 -15.00 5.48
N GLY A 311 19.34 -14.71 4.73
CA GLY A 311 19.42 -13.97 3.47
C GLY A 311 19.96 -12.55 3.65
N PHE A 312 19.50 -11.82 4.67
CA PHE A 312 20.00 -10.48 4.97
C PHE A 312 21.49 -10.50 5.31
N MET A 313 21.92 -11.40 6.20
CA MET A 313 23.34 -11.56 6.55
C MET A 313 24.17 -11.95 5.32
N GLY A 314 23.75 -13.00 4.59
CA GLY A 314 24.51 -13.55 3.47
C GLY A 314 24.55 -12.66 2.23
N ASN A 315 23.62 -11.71 2.08
CA ASN A 315 23.61 -10.78 0.96
C ASN A 315 24.11 -9.38 1.35
N TYR A 316 24.54 -9.18 2.59
CA TYR A 316 24.83 -7.85 3.12
C TYR A 316 25.86 -7.09 2.28
N SER A 317 27.01 -7.72 2.01
CA SER A 317 28.12 -7.13 1.26
C SER A 317 27.80 -6.78 -0.19
N LYS A 318 26.72 -7.34 -0.75
CA LYS A 318 26.23 -6.96 -2.08
C LYS A 318 25.66 -5.54 -2.09
N TYR A 319 25.05 -5.13 -0.97
CA TYR A 319 24.27 -3.90 -0.90
C TYR A 319 24.91 -2.83 -0.03
N PHE A 320 25.63 -3.22 1.01
CA PHE A 320 26.15 -2.31 2.02
C PHE A 320 27.63 -2.57 2.31
N ASP A 321 28.35 -1.50 2.61
CA ASP A 321 29.71 -1.58 3.13
C ASP A 321 29.72 -1.94 4.62
N GLY A 322 30.85 -2.50 5.05
CA GLY A 322 31.11 -2.89 6.43
C GLY A 322 30.74 -4.34 6.75
N GLN A 323 30.75 -4.67 8.04
CA GLN A 323 30.52 -6.02 8.52
C GLN A 323 29.02 -6.37 8.49
N ALA A 324 28.70 -7.54 7.92
CA ALA A 324 27.37 -8.11 7.98
C ALA A 324 26.96 -8.36 9.45
N PRO A 325 25.72 -8.05 9.84
CA PRO A 325 25.24 -8.36 11.18
C PRO A 325 25.08 -9.86 11.34
N ASP A 326 25.41 -10.40 12.51
CA ASP A 326 25.04 -11.78 12.88
C ASP A 326 23.55 -11.85 13.24
N SER A 327 22.69 -11.78 12.22
CA SER A 327 21.25 -11.88 12.39
C SER A 327 20.78 -13.30 12.68
N ILE A 328 21.65 -14.32 12.59
CA ILE A 328 21.27 -15.70 12.90
C ILE A 328 21.36 -15.95 14.40
N ASN A 329 22.51 -15.63 15.01
CA ASN A 329 22.73 -15.86 16.44
C ASN A 329 22.28 -14.67 17.31
N ASN A 330 22.22 -13.47 16.73
CA ASN A 330 21.75 -12.26 17.41
C ASN A 330 20.64 -11.55 16.61
N PRO A 331 19.45 -12.17 16.43
CA PRO A 331 18.39 -11.67 15.56
C PRO A 331 17.85 -10.29 15.95
N ASP A 332 17.97 -9.88 17.22
CA ASP A 332 17.54 -8.56 17.70
C ASP A 332 18.34 -7.40 17.09
N VAL A 333 19.51 -7.68 16.52
CA VAL A 333 20.34 -6.70 15.79
C VAL A 333 19.56 -6.01 14.65
N ILE A 334 18.57 -6.68 14.05
CA ILE A 334 17.73 -6.13 12.98
C ILE A 334 16.88 -4.94 13.47
N ASN A 335 16.63 -4.79 14.77
CA ASN A 335 15.91 -3.63 15.30
C ASN A 335 16.81 -2.42 15.58
N GLN A 336 18.13 -2.57 15.41
CA GLN A 336 19.11 -1.55 15.76
C GLN A 336 19.56 -0.78 14.51
N ALA A 337 19.91 0.49 14.66
CA ALA A 337 20.56 1.23 13.58
C ALA A 337 21.99 0.70 13.36
N PRO A 338 22.48 0.62 12.11
CA PRO A 338 21.80 0.94 10.85
C PRO A 338 20.98 -0.24 10.27
N TYR A 339 21.03 -1.41 10.89
CA TYR A 339 20.46 -2.65 10.36
C TYR A 339 18.93 -2.63 10.19
N ALA A 340 18.22 -1.82 10.96
CA ALA A 340 16.77 -1.66 10.84
C ALA A 340 16.33 -1.11 9.47
N ILE A 341 17.04 -0.13 8.92
CA ILE A 341 16.77 0.38 7.58
C ILE A 341 17.46 -0.43 6.49
N ARG A 342 18.67 -0.92 6.75
CA ARG A 342 19.38 -1.78 5.79
C ARG A 342 18.63 -3.08 5.50
N SER A 343 17.98 -3.68 6.50
CA SER A 343 17.15 -4.87 6.28
C SER A 343 15.90 -4.57 5.42
N ALA A 344 15.29 -3.39 5.60
CA ALA A 344 14.18 -2.94 4.75
C ALA A 344 14.62 -2.69 3.30
N ILE A 345 15.76 -2.00 3.10
CA ILE A 345 16.37 -1.78 1.78
C ILE A 345 16.74 -3.13 1.13
N TRP A 346 17.39 -4.03 1.88
CA TRP A 346 17.75 -5.35 1.38
C TRP A 346 16.53 -6.11 0.86
N PHE A 347 15.44 -6.17 1.63
CA PHE A 347 14.24 -6.88 1.20
C PHE A 347 13.60 -6.23 -0.04
N TRP A 348 13.55 -4.90 -0.07
CA TRP A 348 13.08 -4.11 -1.21
C TRP A 348 13.83 -4.47 -2.50
N LEU A 349 15.15 -4.63 -2.41
CA LEU A 349 16.03 -5.01 -3.51
C LEU A 349 15.93 -6.50 -3.86
N TRP A 350 15.99 -7.37 -2.85
CA TRP A 350 15.98 -8.83 -3.01
C TRP A 350 14.68 -9.33 -3.64
N LYS A 351 13.53 -8.83 -3.17
CA LYS A 351 12.23 -9.14 -3.76
C LYS A 351 11.89 -8.28 -4.98
N LYS A 352 12.78 -7.37 -5.38
CA LYS A 352 12.61 -6.41 -6.50
C LYS A 352 11.30 -5.63 -6.41
N VAL A 353 10.92 -5.21 -5.21
CA VAL A 353 9.62 -4.57 -4.94
C VAL A 353 9.48 -3.23 -5.68
N TYR A 354 10.59 -2.56 -5.96
CA TYR A 354 10.63 -1.33 -6.77
C TYR A 354 10.00 -1.50 -8.15
N LEU A 355 10.01 -2.70 -8.75
CA LEU A 355 9.38 -2.93 -10.05
C LEU A 355 7.85 -2.76 -10.00
N GLN A 356 7.23 -3.06 -8.86
CA GLN A 356 5.79 -2.90 -8.63
C GLN A 356 5.45 -1.43 -8.40
N ALA A 357 6.36 -0.67 -7.79
CA ALA A 357 6.17 0.76 -7.55
C ALA A 357 6.15 1.60 -8.84
N ASP A 358 6.55 1.04 -9.99
CA ASP A 358 6.67 1.77 -11.26
C ASP A 358 5.62 1.38 -12.32
N GLN A 359 4.62 0.55 -11.97
CA GLN A 359 3.68 -0.06 -12.94
C GLN A 359 2.51 0.86 -13.32
N LYS A 360 1.80 1.40 -12.33
CA LYS A 360 0.55 2.17 -12.47
C LYS A 360 0.72 3.63 -12.05
N ASN A 361 1.97 4.06 -11.90
CA ASN A 361 2.40 5.44 -11.73
C ASN A 361 1.73 6.15 -10.53
N GLY A 362 1.81 5.53 -9.36
CA GLY A 362 1.43 6.19 -8.11
C GLY A 362 0.56 5.35 -7.18
N PHE A 363 -0.45 5.99 -6.60
CA PHE A 363 -1.34 5.39 -5.60
C PHE A 363 -1.91 4.01 -5.98
N LYS A 364 -2.12 3.74 -7.27
CA LYS A 364 -2.67 2.46 -7.77
C LYS A 364 -1.71 1.27 -7.59
N ASP A 365 -0.42 1.52 -7.39
CA ASP A 365 0.59 0.48 -7.16
C ASP A 365 0.67 0.04 -5.69
N VAL A 366 0.00 0.75 -4.77
CA VAL A 366 0.10 0.44 -3.33
C VAL A 366 -0.37 -0.99 -3.01
N GLU A 367 -1.41 -1.48 -3.68
CA GLU A 367 -1.91 -2.85 -3.49
C GLU A 367 -0.90 -3.90 -3.93
N ASP A 368 -0.31 -3.74 -5.12
CA ASP A 368 0.67 -4.69 -5.68
C ASP A 368 1.98 -4.68 -4.87
N VAL A 369 2.43 -3.49 -4.45
CA VAL A 369 3.58 -3.33 -3.55
C VAL A 369 3.31 -3.99 -2.21
N THR A 370 2.12 -3.80 -1.64
CA THR A 370 1.73 -4.42 -0.35
C THR A 370 1.70 -5.93 -0.46
N TYR A 371 1.08 -6.46 -1.51
CA TYR A 371 1.03 -7.90 -1.76
C TYR A 371 2.43 -8.50 -1.90
N LYS A 372 3.34 -7.81 -2.60
CA LYS A 372 4.72 -8.26 -2.78
C LYS A 372 5.50 -8.32 -1.46
N ILE A 373 5.25 -7.41 -0.52
CA ILE A 373 5.92 -7.38 0.78
C ILE A 373 5.28 -8.38 1.76
N ASN A 374 3.96 -8.37 1.88
CA ASN A 374 3.24 -9.09 2.93
C ASN A 374 2.72 -10.47 2.50
N GLY A 375 2.72 -10.79 1.21
CA GLY A 375 2.02 -11.96 0.67
C GLY A 375 0.49 -11.85 0.74
N GLY A 376 -0.03 -10.64 1.01
CA GLY A 376 -1.45 -10.36 1.21
C GLY A 376 -1.71 -8.86 1.41
N TYR A 377 -2.95 -8.49 1.74
CA TYR A 377 -3.39 -7.09 1.84
C TYR A 377 -3.54 -6.57 3.28
N ASN A 378 -2.91 -7.24 4.25
CA ASN A 378 -2.97 -6.83 5.65
C ASN A 378 -2.38 -5.42 5.82
N GLY A 379 -3.14 -4.54 6.45
CA GLY A 379 -2.77 -3.13 6.66
C GLY A 379 -2.87 -2.25 5.41
N ILE A 380 -3.63 -2.65 4.38
CA ILE A 380 -3.68 -1.92 3.10
C ILE A 380 -4.21 -0.48 3.26
N THR A 381 -5.20 -0.25 4.13
CA THR A 381 -5.76 1.08 4.37
C THR A 381 -4.74 2.02 5.01
N GLU A 382 -3.96 1.51 5.95
CA GLU A 382 -2.87 2.23 6.61
C GLU A 382 -1.77 2.57 5.60
N ARG A 383 -1.40 1.62 4.74
CA ARG A 383 -0.38 1.79 3.68
C ARG A 383 -0.82 2.77 2.60
N GLN A 384 -2.10 2.77 2.21
CA GLN A 384 -2.68 3.75 1.28
C GLN A 384 -2.65 5.17 1.87
N SER A 385 -3.04 5.32 3.13
CA SER A 385 -2.95 6.62 3.84
C SER A 385 -1.50 7.09 3.96
N ALA A 386 -0.59 6.18 4.29
CA ALA A 386 0.84 6.45 4.38
C ALA A 386 1.44 6.88 3.03
N TYR A 387 1.01 6.27 1.93
CA TYR A 387 1.46 6.63 0.59
C TYR A 387 1.10 8.08 0.24
N LYS A 388 -0.11 8.54 0.55
CA LYS A 388 -0.50 9.94 0.28
C LYS A 388 0.41 10.94 0.99
N LEU A 389 0.79 10.64 2.24
CA LEU A 389 1.72 11.45 3.01
C LEU A 389 3.13 11.42 2.41
N ALA A 390 3.63 10.24 2.06
CA ALA A 390 4.95 10.08 1.49
C ALA A 390 5.06 10.71 0.09
N GLU A 391 4.02 10.56 -0.75
CA GLU A 391 3.94 11.19 -2.06
C GLU A 391 3.95 12.72 -1.94
N ALA A 392 3.24 13.29 -0.96
CA ALA A 392 3.29 14.73 -0.69
C ALA A 392 4.66 15.20 -0.15
N ALA A 393 5.36 14.35 0.61
CA ALA A 393 6.66 14.67 1.18
C ALA A 393 7.79 14.66 0.13
N PHE A 394 7.74 13.74 -0.85
CA PHE A 394 8.76 13.57 -1.88
C PHE A 394 8.43 14.24 -3.22
N LYS A 395 7.31 14.96 -3.31
CA LYS A 395 6.86 15.66 -4.52
C LYS A 395 7.81 16.76 -4.98
#